data_AF-A0A430LRJ5-F1
#
_entry.id   AF-A0A430LRJ5-F1
#
_cell.length_a   1.000
_cell.length_b   1.000
_cell.length_c   1.000
_cell.angle_alpha   90.00
_cell.angle_beta   90.00
_cell.angle_gamma   90.00
#
_symmetry.space_group_name_H-M   'P 1'
#
loop_
_entity.id
_entity.type
_entity.pdbx_description
1 polymer ?
#
loop_
_entity_poly.entity_id
_entity_poly.type
_entity_poly.pdbx_seq_one_letter_code
_entity_poly.pdbx_strand_id
1 'polypeptide(L)'
;MGHRPSTISLARELIGGGFWGKASQYRNVESRFKQIVQEGKDRNALTAEGERLYKLGMYDAAVKVLQRALGPENSEFEWKHHCQLCLGRSYLKLGRASEAKELLEGIEGAGSGEAAVELAQLLRTSDPEKMEQYLYTAGINGRLEMFRQLSEIEFEKEARETDKVSKKEHNLWAMEWSRLADEREKI
;
A
#
# COMPACT_ATOMS: atom_id res chain seq x y z
N MET A 1 31.08 2.77 10.84
CA MET A 1 30.09 2.19 9.90
C MET A 1 28.64 2.19 10.42
N GLY A 2 28.33 2.68 11.63
CA GLY A 2 26.99 2.55 12.23
C GLY A 2 25.92 3.59 11.86
N HIS A 3 26.17 4.51 10.92
CA HIS A 3 25.22 5.61 10.64
C HIS A 3 24.33 5.42 9.41
N ARG A 4 24.65 4.46 8.52
CA ARG A 4 23.98 4.36 7.21
C ARG A 4 22.54 3.85 7.33
N PRO A 5 22.25 2.69 7.98
CA PRO A 5 20.87 2.25 8.19
C PRO A 5 20.05 3.30 8.95
N SER A 6 20.60 3.89 10.01
CA SER A 6 19.91 4.92 10.79
C SER A 6 19.61 6.19 9.98
N THR A 7 20.51 6.61 9.09
CA THR A 7 20.27 7.74 8.18
C THR A 7 19.11 7.44 7.23
N ILE A 8 19.04 6.22 6.69
CA ILE A 8 18.00 5.79 5.76
C ILE A 8 16.65 5.66 6.48
N SER A 9 16.60 5.03 7.66
CA SER A 9 15.37 4.90 8.44
C SER A 9 14.83 6.26 8.89
N LEU A 10 15.70 7.15 9.39
CA LEU A 10 15.28 8.49 9.78
C LEU A 10 14.84 9.33 8.57
N ALA A 11 15.53 9.23 7.43
CA ALA A 11 15.10 9.88 6.20
C ALA A 11 13.69 9.42 5.78
N ARG A 12 13.43 8.11 5.82
CA ARG A 12 12.10 7.55 5.52
C ARG A 12 11.04 8.07 6.49
N GLU A 13 11.33 8.16 7.79
CA GLU A 13 10.39 8.74 8.76
C GLU A 13 10.07 10.21 8.44
N LEU A 14 11.07 11.01 8.09
CA LEU A 14 10.88 12.41 7.70
C LEU A 14 10.08 12.55 6.40
N ILE A 15 10.29 11.66 5.43
CA ILE A 15 9.49 11.58 4.20
C ILE A 15 8.06 11.12 4.53
N GLY A 16 7.93 10.15 5.43
CA GLY A 16 6.73 9.58 6.03
C GLY A 16 5.80 10.66 6.57
N GLY A 17 6.27 11.36 7.60
CA GLY A 17 5.57 12.42 8.30
C GLY A 17 5.56 13.77 7.58
N GLY A 18 6.15 13.88 6.38
CA GLY A 18 6.16 15.12 5.60
C GLY A 18 7.00 16.24 6.20
N PHE A 19 8.01 15.91 7.01
CA PHE A 19 8.99 16.84 7.59
C PHE A 19 10.25 17.03 6.74
N TRP A 20 10.45 16.18 5.72
CA TRP A 20 11.57 16.25 4.80
C TRP A 20 11.68 17.64 4.14
N GLY A 21 12.85 18.28 4.28
CA GLY A 21 13.16 19.60 3.75
C GLY A 21 12.55 20.77 4.52
N LYS A 22 11.80 20.52 5.61
CA LYS A 22 11.11 21.56 6.38
C LYS A 22 11.87 22.01 7.62
N ALA A 23 12.52 21.10 8.33
CA ALA A 23 13.17 21.39 9.61
C ALA A 23 14.69 21.46 9.48
N SER A 24 15.28 22.59 9.88
CA SER A 24 16.72 22.85 9.76
C SER A 24 17.58 21.86 10.55
N GLN A 25 17.06 21.31 11.66
CA GLN A 25 17.79 20.33 12.46
C GLN A 25 18.11 19.02 11.70
N TYR A 26 17.38 18.69 10.64
CA TYR A 26 17.57 17.45 9.88
C TYR A 26 18.41 17.61 8.61
N ARG A 27 18.88 18.82 8.28
CA ARG A 27 19.66 19.08 7.04
C ARG A 27 20.87 18.15 6.88
N ASN A 28 21.55 17.83 7.97
CA ASN A 28 22.70 16.92 7.94
C ASN A 28 22.31 15.49 7.56
N VAL A 29 21.16 15.01 8.06
CA VAL A 29 20.61 13.69 7.73
C VAL A 29 20.15 13.67 6.28
N GLU A 30 19.45 14.71 5.83
CA GLU A 30 18.98 14.83 4.45
C GLU A 30 20.14 14.86 3.46
N SER A 31 21.20 15.61 3.77
CA SER A 31 22.41 15.68 2.93
C SER A 31 23.09 14.32 2.82
N ARG A 32 23.29 13.62 3.93
CA ARG A 32 23.86 12.26 3.95
C ARG A 32 23.00 11.26 3.20
N PHE A 33 21.68 11.31 3.37
CA PHE A 33 20.75 10.47 2.63
C PHE A 33 20.85 10.72 1.11
N LYS A 34 20.90 11.99 0.68
CA LYS A 34 21.10 12.33 -0.74
C LYS A 34 22.40 11.76 -1.29
N GLN A 35 23.49 11.79 -0.52
CA GLN A 35 24.76 11.16 -0.91
C GLN A 35 24.62 9.63 -1.07
N ILE A 36 23.96 8.97 -0.12
CA ILE A 36 23.67 7.52 -0.17
C ILE A 36 22.86 7.16 -1.42
N VAL A 37 21.83 7.96 -1.74
CA VAL A 37 20.99 7.78 -2.94
C VAL A 37 21.80 7.98 -4.22
N GLN A 38 22.70 8.99 -4.26
CA GLN A 38 23.57 9.26 -5.41
C GLN A 38 24.54 8.12 -5.70
N GLU A 39 25.08 7.46 -4.67
CA GLU A 39 25.87 6.23 -4.86
C GLU A 39 25.03 5.14 -5.54
N GLY A 40 23.74 5.07 -5.18
CA GLY A 40 22.71 4.28 -5.87
C GLY A 40 22.96 2.77 -5.86
N LYS A 41 23.63 2.29 -4.81
CA LYS A 41 23.87 0.87 -4.51
C LYS A 41 22.91 0.33 -3.45
N ASP A 42 22.34 1.22 -2.63
CA ASP A 42 21.55 0.88 -1.46
C ASP A 42 20.05 0.84 -1.81
N ARG A 43 19.47 -0.36 -1.84
CA ARG A 43 18.07 -0.57 -2.26
C ARG A 43 17.07 0.05 -1.30
N ASN A 44 17.35 0.06 0.00
CA ASN A 44 16.49 0.71 0.99
C ASN A 44 16.50 2.23 0.78
N ALA A 45 17.67 2.82 0.54
CA ALA A 45 17.77 4.25 0.25
C ALA A 45 17.05 4.64 -1.05
N LEU A 46 17.22 3.85 -2.12
CA LEU A 46 16.51 4.05 -3.38
C LEU A 46 14.99 3.91 -3.17
N THR A 47 14.53 2.98 -2.35
CA THR A 47 13.11 2.82 -2.02
C THR A 47 12.54 4.07 -1.33
N ALA A 48 13.24 4.60 -0.32
CA ALA A 48 12.82 5.83 0.35
C ALA A 48 12.83 7.04 -0.59
N GLU A 49 13.80 7.14 -1.50
CA GLU A 49 13.81 8.20 -2.52
C GLU A 49 12.63 8.06 -3.49
N GLY A 50 12.31 6.83 -3.90
CA GLY A 50 11.13 6.54 -4.72
C GLY A 50 9.83 6.98 -4.05
N GLU A 51 9.66 6.67 -2.76
CA GLU A 51 8.52 7.15 -1.96
C GLU A 51 8.46 8.68 -1.90
N ARG A 52 9.62 9.34 -1.71
CA ARG A 52 9.70 10.81 -1.69
C ARG A 52 9.25 11.40 -3.03
N LEU A 53 9.72 10.86 -4.15
CA LEU A 53 9.35 11.31 -5.49
C LEU A 53 7.85 11.09 -5.77
N TYR A 54 7.30 9.96 -5.33
CA TYR A 54 5.86 9.69 -5.40
C TYR A 54 5.06 10.75 -4.64
N LYS A 55 5.44 11.08 -3.40
CA LYS A 55 4.76 12.11 -2.59
C LYS A 55 4.85 13.51 -3.19
N LEU A 56 5.88 13.79 -3.99
CA LEU A 56 6.02 15.04 -4.75
C LEU A 56 5.23 15.05 -6.07
N GLY A 57 4.52 13.98 -6.42
CA GLY A 57 3.82 13.86 -7.70
C GLY A 57 4.74 13.56 -8.89
N MET A 58 6.03 13.28 -8.65
CA MET A 58 7.01 12.98 -9.69
C MET A 58 6.99 11.49 -10.03
N TYR A 59 5.84 10.99 -10.50
CA TYR A 59 5.57 9.56 -10.63
C TYR A 59 6.51 8.84 -11.60
N ASP A 60 6.84 9.42 -12.75
CA ASP A 60 7.82 8.84 -13.68
C ASP A 60 9.21 8.69 -13.06
N ALA A 61 9.64 9.67 -12.27
CA ALA A 61 10.92 9.60 -11.58
C ALA A 61 10.88 8.54 -10.46
N ALA A 62 9.77 8.45 -9.74
CA ALA A 62 9.54 7.43 -8.72
C ALA A 62 9.65 6.02 -9.33
N VAL A 63 8.97 5.76 -10.45
CA VAL A 63 9.04 4.47 -11.17
C VAL A 63 10.48 4.10 -11.50
N LYS A 64 11.25 5.01 -12.10
CA LYS A 64 12.66 4.74 -12.48
C LYS A 64 13.52 4.37 -11.28
N VAL A 65 13.36 5.10 -10.17
CA VAL A 65 14.15 4.86 -8.95
C VAL A 65 13.73 3.55 -8.27
N LEU A 66 12.43 3.26 -8.20
CA LEU A 66 11.90 2.05 -7.56
C LEU A 66 12.21 0.79 -8.37
N GLN A 67 12.13 0.83 -9.69
CA GLN A 67 12.58 -0.27 -10.56
C GLN A 67 14.07 -0.55 -10.36
N ARG A 68 14.90 0.49 -10.26
CA ARG A 68 16.33 0.34 -9.94
C ARG A 68 16.54 -0.26 -8.55
N ALA A 69 15.71 0.08 -7.57
CA ALA A 69 15.77 -0.47 -6.22
C ALA A 69 15.43 -1.97 -6.21
N LEU A 70 14.38 -2.38 -6.92
CA LEU A 70 14.00 -3.79 -7.06
C LEU A 70 15.11 -4.60 -7.74
N GLY A 71 15.72 -4.05 -8.79
CA GLY A 71 16.79 -4.73 -9.51
C GLY A 71 16.31 -6.02 -10.19
N PRO A 72 17.19 -7.01 -10.40
CA PRO A 72 16.82 -8.30 -10.98
C PRO A 72 15.80 -9.06 -10.14
N GLU A 73 15.00 -9.90 -10.80
CA GLU A 73 14.05 -10.81 -10.16
C GLU A 73 14.74 -11.66 -9.07
N ASN A 74 14.04 -11.95 -7.97
CA ASN A 74 14.55 -12.64 -6.76
C ASN A 74 15.55 -11.88 -5.88
N SER A 75 15.72 -10.58 -6.13
CA SER A 75 16.48 -9.70 -5.27
C SER A 75 15.79 -9.46 -3.91
N GLU A 76 16.30 -10.09 -2.85
CA GLU A 76 15.82 -9.85 -1.49
C GLU A 76 16.46 -8.62 -0.84
N PHE A 77 15.65 -7.83 -0.14
CA PHE A 77 16.07 -6.74 0.73
C PHE A 77 14.93 -6.36 1.67
N GLU A 78 15.28 -5.73 2.80
CA GLU A 78 14.36 -5.46 3.91
C GLU A 78 13.07 -4.75 3.48
N TRP A 79 13.16 -3.78 2.55
CA TRP A 79 12.02 -2.97 2.14
C TRP A 79 11.43 -3.38 0.79
N LYS A 80 11.64 -4.64 0.35
CA LYS A 80 11.15 -5.13 -0.95
C LYS A 80 9.65 -4.92 -1.14
N HIS A 81 8.83 -5.40 -0.20
CA HIS A 81 7.37 -5.24 -0.29
C HIS A 81 6.94 -3.76 -0.31
N HIS A 82 7.58 -2.92 0.51
CA HIS A 82 7.32 -1.46 0.50
C HIS A 82 7.70 -0.81 -0.83
N CYS A 83 8.80 -1.24 -1.44
CA CYS A 83 9.22 -0.80 -2.76
C CYS A 83 8.20 -1.20 -3.85
N GLN A 84 7.75 -2.45 -3.84
CA GLN A 84 6.73 -2.93 -4.78
C GLN A 84 5.41 -2.17 -4.62
N LEU A 85 4.98 -1.90 -3.38
CA LEU A 85 3.78 -1.07 -3.11
C LEU A 85 3.92 0.35 -3.64
N CYS A 86 5.05 1.01 -3.38
CA CYS A 86 5.31 2.35 -3.91
C CYS A 86 5.34 2.37 -5.44
N LEU A 87 5.88 1.32 -6.07
CA LEU A 87 5.95 1.20 -7.51
C LEU A 87 4.56 0.97 -8.12
N GLY A 88 3.78 0.06 -7.55
CA GLY A 88 2.39 -0.19 -7.95
C GLY A 88 1.53 1.07 -7.85
N ARG A 89 1.61 1.80 -6.74
CA ARG A 89 0.95 3.10 -6.56
C ARG A 89 1.38 4.13 -7.61
N SER A 90 2.68 4.17 -7.93
CA SER A 90 3.21 5.06 -8.97
C SER A 90 2.67 4.70 -10.35
N TYR A 91 2.56 3.41 -10.69
CA TYR A 91 1.92 2.97 -11.93
C TYR A 91 0.44 3.37 -11.99
N LEU A 92 -0.31 3.21 -10.91
CA LEU A 92 -1.72 3.64 -10.85
C LEU A 92 -1.86 5.13 -11.13
N LYS A 93 -0.99 5.98 -10.55
CA LYS A 93 -1.00 7.43 -10.79
C LYS A 93 -0.64 7.82 -12.23
N LEU A 94 0.09 6.96 -12.94
CA LEU A 94 0.41 7.12 -14.37
C LEU A 94 -0.64 6.50 -15.30
N GLY A 95 -1.75 5.94 -14.78
CA GLY A 95 -2.75 5.25 -15.57
C GLY A 95 -2.31 3.88 -16.10
N ARG A 96 -1.18 3.36 -15.61
CA ARG A 96 -0.58 2.06 -15.99
C ARG A 96 -1.19 0.92 -15.17
N ALA A 97 -2.52 0.78 -15.28
CA ALA A 97 -3.32 -0.13 -14.45
C ALA A 97 -2.89 -1.59 -14.56
N SER A 98 -2.59 -2.08 -15.76
CA SER A 98 -2.18 -3.48 -15.98
C SER A 98 -0.89 -3.83 -15.25
N GLU A 99 0.12 -2.95 -15.35
CA GLU A 99 1.43 -3.15 -14.71
C GLU A 99 1.34 -3.00 -13.19
N ALA A 100 0.48 -2.10 -12.71
CA ALA A 100 0.19 -2.01 -11.28
C ALA A 100 -0.45 -3.31 -10.78
N LYS A 101 -1.46 -3.83 -11.49
CA LYS A 101 -2.17 -5.04 -11.11
C LYS A 101 -1.23 -6.24 -11.03
N GLU A 102 -0.47 -6.50 -12.09
CA GLU A 102 0.47 -7.62 -12.16
C GLU A 102 1.49 -7.57 -11.01
N LEU A 103 2.06 -6.39 -10.73
CA LEU A 103 3.01 -6.21 -9.64
C LEU A 103 2.37 -6.42 -8.26
N LEU A 104 1.18 -5.88 -8.03
CA LEU A 104 0.50 -5.93 -6.74
C LEU A 104 -0.03 -7.34 -6.43
N GLU A 105 -0.51 -8.08 -7.44
CA GLU A 105 -0.95 -9.48 -7.29
C GLU A 105 0.20 -10.40 -6.84
N GLY A 106 1.46 -10.04 -7.14
CA GLY A 106 2.65 -10.77 -6.72
C GLY A 106 3.22 -10.40 -5.34
N ILE A 107 2.58 -9.51 -4.57
CA ILE A 107 3.08 -9.11 -3.24
C ILE A 107 2.53 -10.07 -2.16
N GLU A 108 3.44 -10.80 -1.52
CA GLU A 108 3.10 -11.74 -0.45
C GLU A 108 3.46 -11.22 0.95
N GLY A 109 3.10 -11.99 1.98
CA GLY A 109 3.49 -11.73 3.37
C GLY A 109 3.00 -10.37 3.89
N ALA A 110 3.90 -9.62 4.55
CA ALA A 110 3.57 -8.37 5.22
C ALA A 110 3.04 -7.25 4.29
N GLY A 111 3.30 -7.34 2.98
CA GLY A 111 2.80 -6.38 1.99
C GLY A 111 1.41 -6.72 1.44
N SER A 112 0.93 -7.94 1.65
CA SER A 112 -0.28 -8.47 1.00
C SER A 112 -1.54 -7.66 1.35
N GLY A 113 -1.67 -7.24 2.61
CA GLY A 113 -2.83 -6.46 3.06
C GLY A 113 -2.92 -5.09 2.38
N GLU A 114 -1.80 -4.37 2.23
CA GLU A 114 -1.80 -3.08 1.50
C GLU A 114 -2.01 -3.28 0.01
N ALA A 115 -1.40 -4.30 -0.58
CA ALA A 115 -1.54 -4.60 -2.00
C ALA A 115 -3.00 -4.91 -2.35
N ALA A 116 -3.67 -5.69 -1.50
CA ALA A 116 -5.08 -6.01 -1.65
C ALA A 116 -5.98 -4.76 -1.58
N VAL A 117 -5.69 -3.77 -0.73
CA VAL A 117 -6.44 -2.49 -0.72
C VAL A 117 -6.31 -1.77 -2.06
N GLU A 118 -5.10 -1.66 -2.60
CA GLU A 118 -4.88 -1.00 -3.90
C GLU A 118 -5.58 -1.76 -5.05
N LEU A 119 -5.55 -3.10 -5.02
CA LEU A 119 -6.24 -3.95 -6.00
C LEU A 119 -7.76 -3.83 -5.91
N ALA A 120 -8.32 -3.80 -4.71
CA ALA A 120 -9.75 -3.59 -4.50
C ALA A 120 -10.20 -2.23 -5.09
N GLN A 121 -9.45 -1.17 -4.81
CA GLN A 121 -9.75 0.16 -5.34
C GLN A 121 -9.66 0.22 -6.87
N LEU A 122 -8.69 -0.49 -7.46
CA LEU A 122 -8.55 -0.59 -8.92
C LEU A 122 -9.77 -1.27 -9.56
N LEU A 123 -10.28 -2.33 -8.93
CA LEU A 123 -11.32 -3.19 -9.50
C LEU A 123 -12.75 -2.74 -9.19
N ARG A 124 -12.93 -1.73 -8.33
CA ARG A 124 -14.24 -1.23 -7.85
C ARG A 124 -15.29 -1.03 -8.94
N THR A 125 -14.89 -0.65 -10.16
CA THR A 125 -15.82 -0.40 -11.27
C THR A 125 -15.84 -1.49 -12.33
N SER A 126 -14.77 -2.29 -12.44
CA SER A 126 -14.61 -3.28 -13.51
C SER A 126 -14.98 -4.70 -13.08
N ASP A 127 -14.76 -5.03 -11.81
CA ASP A 127 -14.94 -6.38 -11.26
C ASP A 127 -15.27 -6.31 -9.77
N PRO A 128 -16.56 -6.07 -9.42
CA PRO A 128 -17.00 -5.94 -8.03
C PRO A 128 -16.78 -7.20 -7.20
N GLU A 129 -16.94 -8.39 -7.78
CA GLU A 129 -16.74 -9.66 -7.07
C GLU A 129 -15.28 -9.83 -6.66
N LYS A 130 -14.33 -9.62 -7.58
CA LYS A 130 -12.91 -9.71 -7.27
C LYS A 130 -12.47 -8.56 -6.34
N MET A 131 -13.10 -7.39 -6.43
CA MET A 131 -12.89 -6.30 -5.49
C MET A 131 -13.24 -6.72 -4.06
N GLU A 132 -14.40 -7.35 -3.83
CA GLU A 132 -14.80 -7.85 -2.50
C GLU A 132 -13.83 -8.91 -1.96
N GLN A 133 -13.33 -9.80 -2.82
CA GLN A 133 -12.29 -10.79 -2.44
C GLN A 133 -11.01 -10.11 -1.93
N TYR A 134 -10.59 -9.02 -2.57
CA TYR A 134 -9.43 -8.26 -2.11
C TYR A 134 -9.71 -7.46 -0.84
N LEU A 135 -10.91 -6.90 -0.66
CA LEU A 135 -11.28 -6.28 0.62
C LEU A 135 -11.21 -7.29 1.78
N TYR A 136 -11.72 -8.51 1.55
CA TYR A 136 -11.61 -9.60 2.52
C TYR A 136 -10.16 -9.95 2.81
N THR A 137 -9.34 -10.11 1.75
CA THR A 137 -7.90 -10.39 1.87
C THR A 137 -7.18 -9.31 2.68
N ALA A 138 -7.50 -8.03 2.44
CA ALA A 138 -6.94 -6.93 3.19
C ALA A 138 -7.36 -6.98 4.67
N GLY A 139 -8.64 -7.26 4.94
CA GLY A 139 -9.19 -7.41 6.28
C GLY A 139 -8.48 -8.47 7.11
N ILE A 140 -8.32 -9.68 6.58
CA ILE A 140 -7.61 -10.78 7.28
C ILE A 140 -6.11 -10.49 7.46
N ASN A 141 -5.52 -9.63 6.62
CA ASN A 141 -4.14 -9.16 6.74
C ASN A 141 -4.01 -7.86 7.56
N GLY A 142 -4.95 -7.60 8.47
CA GLY A 142 -4.85 -6.53 9.47
C GLY A 142 -5.41 -5.17 9.04
N ARG A 143 -6.01 -5.05 7.85
CA ARG A 143 -6.72 -3.84 7.42
C ARG A 143 -8.20 -3.94 7.79
N LEU A 144 -8.51 -3.97 9.09
CA LEU A 144 -9.86 -4.23 9.62
C LEU A 144 -10.93 -3.27 9.07
N GLU A 145 -10.54 -2.03 8.76
CA GLU A 145 -11.36 -1.04 8.07
C GLU A 145 -11.97 -1.56 6.76
N MET A 146 -11.36 -2.55 6.10
CA MET A 146 -11.90 -3.15 4.88
C MET A 146 -13.11 -4.04 5.16
N PHE A 147 -13.24 -4.62 6.37
CA PHE A 147 -14.48 -5.28 6.78
C PHE A 147 -15.62 -4.27 6.94
N ARG A 148 -15.35 -3.03 7.35
CA ARG A 148 -16.38 -1.98 7.37
C ARG A 148 -16.90 -1.68 5.96
N GLN A 149 -16.00 -1.61 4.97
CA GLN A 149 -16.42 -1.43 3.57
C GLN A 149 -17.24 -2.62 3.05
N LEU A 150 -16.86 -3.86 3.39
CA LEU A 150 -17.66 -5.05 3.06
C LEU A 150 -19.04 -5.01 3.71
N SER A 151 -19.13 -4.55 4.97
CA SER A 151 -20.41 -4.35 5.66
C SER A 151 -21.31 -3.35 4.93
N GLU A 152 -20.76 -2.20 4.54
CA GLU A 152 -21.49 -1.17 3.77
C GLU A 152 -21.99 -1.72 2.43
N ILE A 153 -21.16 -2.48 1.70
CA ILE A 153 -21.54 -3.13 0.44
C ILE A 153 -22.71 -4.09 0.65
N GLU A 154 -22.68 -4.93 1.69
CA GLU A 154 -23.77 -5.87 1.98
C GLU A 154 -25.05 -5.17 2.41
N PHE A 155 -24.97 -4.06 3.17
CA PHE A 155 -26.16 -3.22 3.44
C PHE A 155 -26.73 -2.60 2.17
N GLU A 156 -25.90 -2.16 1.23
CA GLU A 156 -26.37 -1.66 -0.06
C GLU A 156 -27.06 -2.76 -0.91
N LYS A 157 -26.55 -4.00 -0.88
CA LYS A 157 -27.18 -5.15 -1.54
C LYS A 157 -28.52 -5.48 -0.88
N GLU A 158 -28.57 -5.56 0.46
CA GLU A 158 -29.79 -5.76 1.25
C GLU A 158 -30.89 -4.75 0.92
N ALA A 159 -30.52 -3.47 0.81
CA ALA A 159 -31.46 -2.39 0.53
C ALA A 159 -32.08 -2.50 -0.87
N ARG A 160 -31.33 -3.04 -1.84
CA ARG A 160 -31.77 -3.23 -3.23
C ARG A 160 -32.47 -4.56 -3.47
N GLU A 161 -32.29 -5.55 -2.58
CA GLU A 161 -32.87 -6.87 -2.71
C GLU A 161 -34.37 -6.89 -2.38
N THR A 162 -35.11 -7.65 -3.20
CA THR A 162 -36.56 -7.84 -3.11
C THR A 162 -36.93 -9.21 -2.54
N ASP A 163 -36.10 -10.23 -2.76
CA ASP A 163 -36.31 -11.54 -2.18
C ASP A 163 -36.03 -11.54 -0.67
N LYS A 164 -36.96 -12.09 0.11
CA LYS A 164 -36.89 -12.04 1.57
C LYS A 164 -35.75 -12.89 2.14
N VAL A 165 -35.38 -13.98 1.47
CA VAL A 165 -34.32 -14.89 1.93
C VAL A 165 -32.96 -14.25 1.66
N SER A 166 -32.70 -13.82 0.42
CA SER A 166 -31.47 -13.13 0.04
C SER A 166 -31.27 -11.83 0.81
N LYS A 167 -32.35 -11.06 1.04
CA LYS A 167 -32.29 -9.86 1.87
C LYS A 167 -31.82 -10.15 3.30
N LYS A 168 -32.34 -11.21 3.92
CA LYS A 168 -31.91 -11.63 5.26
C LYS A 168 -30.45 -12.08 5.26
N GLU A 169 -30.01 -12.77 4.21
CA GLU A 169 -28.62 -13.20 4.07
C GLU A 169 -27.66 -12.01 3.97
N HIS A 170 -27.94 -11.02 3.12
CA HIS A 170 -27.14 -9.79 3.04
C HIS A 170 -27.08 -9.05 4.37
N ASN A 171 -28.20 -8.96 5.10
CA ASN A 171 -28.21 -8.37 6.43
C ASN A 171 -27.29 -9.12 7.42
N LEU A 172 -27.32 -10.45 7.42
CA LEU A 172 -26.46 -11.26 8.29
C LEU A 172 -24.97 -11.04 7.97
N TRP A 173 -24.60 -11.06 6.69
CA TRP A 173 -23.22 -10.80 6.28
C TRP A 173 -22.77 -9.39 6.62
N ALA A 174 -23.63 -8.38 6.40
CA ALA A 174 -23.33 -7.00 6.79
C ALA A 174 -23.02 -6.88 8.29
N MET A 175 -23.79 -7.55 9.14
CA MET A 175 -23.58 -7.56 10.59
C MET A 175 -22.29 -8.29 10.98
N GLU A 176 -21.98 -9.44 10.37
CA GLU A 176 -20.74 -10.16 10.64
C GLU A 176 -19.50 -9.35 10.24
N TRP A 177 -19.53 -8.69 9.08
CA TRP A 177 -18.46 -7.79 8.66
C TRP A 177 -18.30 -6.59 9.59
N SER A 178 -19.40 -6.00 10.04
CA SER A 178 -19.35 -4.92 11.03
C SER A 178 -18.72 -5.39 12.34
N ARG A 179 -19.00 -6.63 12.77
CA ARG A 179 -18.40 -7.22 13.98
C ARG A 179 -16.90 -7.44 13.81
N LEU A 180 -16.45 -7.97 12.67
CA LEU A 180 -15.01 -8.16 12.39
C LEU A 180 -14.24 -6.83 12.28
N ALA A 181 -14.92 -5.75 11.91
CA ALA A 181 -14.34 -4.41 11.86
C ALA A 181 -14.15 -3.77 13.25
N ASP A 182 -14.81 -4.27 14.30
CA ASP A 182 -14.67 -3.74 15.66
C ASP A 182 -13.44 -4.34 16.37
N GLU A 183 -12.47 -3.48 16.68
CA GLU A 183 -11.26 -3.88 17.43
C GLU A 183 -11.57 -4.35 18.86
N ARG A 184 -12.70 -3.93 19.44
CA ARG A 184 -13.09 -4.25 20.82
C ARG A 184 -13.57 -5.68 21.01
N GLU A 185 -13.96 -6.35 19.93
CA GLU A 185 -14.43 -7.74 19.93
C GLU A 185 -13.27 -8.77 19.95
N LYS A 186 -12.01 -8.32 20.11
CA LYS A 186 -10.82 -9.17 20.19
C LYS A 186 -10.29 -9.42 21.62
N ILE A 187 -11.10 -9.15 22.65
CA ILE A 187 -10.76 -9.37 24.08
C ILE A 187 -11.00 -10.84 24.46
#